data_AF-A0A1G9W070-F1
#
_entry.id   AF-A0A1G9W070-F1
#
_cell.length_a   1.000
_cell.length_b   1.000
_cell.length_c   1.000
_cell.angle_alpha   90.00
_cell.angle_beta   90.00
_cell.angle_gamma   90.00
#
_symmetry.space_group_name_H-M   'P 1'
#
loop_
_entity.id
_entity.type
_entity.pdbx_description
1 polymer ?
#
loop_
_entity_poly.entity_id
_entity_poly.type
_entity_poly.pdbx_seq_one_letter_code
_entity_poly.pdbx_strand_id
1 'polypeptide(L)'
;MASDSSKLWSVFSLGAALGAAALAKKALNTSWKAATGKNPPANPADPDVDVWEAVAWATVSGTFVAIARMMATRKAANYYAKSTGHLPPGLQKDNQDASAPTPKT
;
A
#
# COMPACT_ATOMS: atom_id res chain seq x y z
N MET A 1 -13.61 -30.36 10.06
CA MET A 1 -12.77 -30.10 8.87
C MET A 1 -12.70 -28.59 8.55
N ALA A 2 -12.31 -27.74 9.51
CA ALA A 2 -12.22 -26.28 9.32
C ALA A 2 -10.76 -25.76 9.22
N SER A 3 -9.79 -26.65 9.44
CA SER A 3 -8.36 -26.33 9.54
C SER A 3 -7.65 -26.32 8.18
N ASP A 4 -8.09 -27.15 7.23
CA ASP A 4 -7.43 -27.29 5.92
C ASP A 4 -7.71 -26.11 4.99
N SER A 5 -8.94 -25.58 4.99
CA SER A 5 -9.30 -24.40 4.20
C SER A 5 -8.54 -23.16 4.68
N SER A 6 -8.42 -22.96 6.00
CA SER A 6 -7.67 -21.84 6.58
C SER A 6 -6.18 -21.91 6.27
N LYS A 7 -5.57 -23.11 6.27
CA LYS A 7 -4.15 -23.30 5.91
C LYS A 7 -3.91 -23.10 4.40
N LEU A 8 -4.73 -23.70 3.55
CA LEU A 8 -4.63 -23.50 2.09
C LEU A 8 -4.83 -22.03 1.71
N TRP A 9 -5.81 -21.37 2.34
CA TRP A 9 -6.04 -19.94 2.16
C TRP A 9 -4.86 -19.09 2.64
N SER A 10 -4.25 -19.44 3.78
CA SER A 10 -3.08 -18.72 4.31
C SER A 10 -1.86 -18.89 3.42
N VAL A 11 -1.59 -20.11 2.95
CA VAL A 11 -0.48 -20.39 2.01
C VAL A 11 -0.70 -19.68 0.69
N PHE A 12 -1.92 -19.70 0.16
CA PHE A 12 -2.28 -18.97 -1.06
C PHE A 12 -2.11 -17.46 -0.87
N SER A 13 -2.60 -16.90 0.24
CA SER A 13 -2.47 -15.48 0.58
C SER A 13 -1.02 -15.05 0.72
N LEU A 14 -0.19 -15.89 1.37
CA LEU A 14 1.25 -15.66 1.47
C LEU A 14 1.92 -15.70 0.09
N GLY A 15 1.61 -16.70 -0.73
CA GLY A 15 2.11 -16.80 -2.10
C GLY A 15 1.72 -15.59 -2.95
N ALA A 16 0.46 -15.15 -2.85
CA ALA A 16 -0.04 -13.96 -3.53
C ALA A 16 0.67 -12.69 -3.06
N ALA A 17 0.88 -12.53 -1.75
CA ALA A 17 1.61 -11.39 -1.18
C ALA A 17 3.07 -11.36 -1.67
N LEU A 18 3.76 -12.50 -1.66
CA LEU A 18 5.14 -12.62 -2.16
C LEU A 18 5.22 -12.33 -3.66
N GLY A 19 4.29 -12.86 -4.45
CA GLY A 19 4.20 -12.60 -5.89
C GLY A 19 3.95 -11.12 -6.21
N ALA A 20 3.00 -10.50 -5.49
CA ALA A 20 2.72 -9.08 -5.62
C ALA A 20 3.94 -8.22 -5.24
N ALA A 21 4.64 -8.57 -4.16
CA ALA A 21 5.86 -7.89 -3.75
C ALA A 21 6.97 -8.00 -4.81
N ALA A 22 7.17 -9.18 -5.40
CA ALA A 22 8.16 -9.39 -6.46
C ALA A 22 7.84 -8.56 -7.72
N LEU A 23 6.57 -8.53 -8.14
CA LEU A 23 6.12 -7.72 -9.27
C LEU A 23 6.28 -6.22 -9.00
N ALA A 24 5.89 -5.75 -7.81
CA ALA A 24 6.05 -4.37 -7.40
C ALA A 24 7.53 -3.95 -7.42
N LYS A 25 8.41 -4.80 -6.88
CA LYS A 25 9.86 -4.56 -6.89
C LYS A 25 10.41 -4.45 -8.31
N LYS A 26 9.99 -5.34 -9.21
CA LYS A 26 10.41 -5.30 -10.62
C LYS A 26 9.91 -4.05 -11.34
N ALA A 27 8.66 -3.65 -11.10
CA ALA A 27 8.09 -2.44 -11.66
C ALA A 27 8.86 -1.19 -11.20
N LEU A 28 9.11 -1.06 -9.89
CA LEU A 28 9.87 0.04 -9.30
C LEU A 28 11.30 0.12 -9.86
N ASN A 29 12.00 -1.02 -9.93
CA ASN A 29 13.35 -1.06 -10.48
C ASN A 29 13.39 -0.65 -11.96
N THR A 30 12.41 -1.12 -12.74
CA THR A 30 12.30 -0.78 -14.16
C THR A 30 11.99 0.71 -14.34
N SER A 31 11.04 1.26 -13.58
CA SER A 31 10.70 2.68 -13.66
C SER A 31 11.86 3.58 -13.25
N TRP A 32 12.62 3.20 -12.22
CA TRP A 32 13.79 3.96 -11.80
C TRP A 32 14.91 3.93 -12.82
N LYS A 33 15.22 2.75 -13.36
CA LYS A 33 16.21 2.61 -14.42
C LYS A 33 15.81 3.37 -15.68
N ALA A 34 14.53 3.37 -16.04
CA ALA A 34 14.03 4.14 -17.17
C ALA A 34 14.13 5.66 -16.95
N ALA A 35 13.85 6.14 -15.74
CA ALA A 35 13.90 7.57 -15.42
C ALA A 35 15.32 8.11 -15.21
N THR A 36 16.21 7.32 -14.60
CA THR A 36 17.54 7.78 -14.14
C THR A 36 18.70 7.15 -14.88
N GLY A 37 18.48 6.08 -15.65
CA GLY A 37 19.55 5.27 -16.26
C GLY A 37 20.37 4.45 -15.27
N LYS A 38 20.08 4.55 -13.97
CA LYS A 38 20.87 3.97 -12.87
C LYS A 38 20.10 2.87 -12.14
N ASN A 39 20.82 2.02 -11.41
CA ASN A 39 20.18 1.07 -10.50
C ASN A 39 19.61 1.83 -9.28
N PRO A 40 18.44 1.43 -8.76
CA PRO A 40 17.82 2.10 -7.61
C PRO A 40 18.68 1.99 -6.35
N PRO A 41 18.82 3.07 -5.55
CA PRO A 41 19.50 3.06 -4.27
C PRO A 41 18.65 2.27 -3.26
N ALA A 42 18.77 0.95 -3.31
CA ALA A 42 17.95 0.01 -2.55
C ALA A 42 18.70 -0.58 -1.35
N ASN A 43 19.97 -0.22 -1.16
CA ASN A 43 20.79 -0.75 -0.09
C ASN A 43 21.01 0.33 0.99
N PRO A 44 20.27 0.29 2.11
CA PRO A 44 20.45 1.23 3.22
C PRO A 44 21.78 1.04 3.97
N ALA A 45 22.55 -0.01 3.66
CA ALA A 45 23.89 -0.25 4.19
C ALA A 45 25.00 0.13 3.20
N ASP A 46 24.66 0.79 2.08
CA ASP A 46 25.64 1.27 1.10
C ASP A 46 26.20 2.63 1.56
N PRO A 47 27.48 2.71 1.97
CA PRO A 47 28.09 3.95 2.44
C PRO A 47 28.31 4.97 1.32
N ASP A 48 28.17 4.57 0.05
CA ASP A 48 28.32 5.46 -1.12
C ASP A 48 27.00 6.14 -1.52
N VAL A 49 25.88 5.86 -0.84
CA VAL A 49 24.61 6.56 -1.05
C VAL A 49 24.53 7.75 -0.08
N ASP A 50 24.55 8.96 -0.63
CA ASP A 50 24.34 10.17 0.16
C ASP A 50 23.00 10.09 0.89
N VAL A 51 23.02 10.35 2.21
CA VAL A 51 21.83 10.29 3.09
C VAL A 51 20.68 11.14 2.52
N TRP A 52 21.01 12.25 1.85
CA TRP A 52 20.03 13.12 1.20
C TRP A 52 19.33 12.48 -0.01
N GLU A 53 20.04 11.71 -0.84
CA GLU A 53 19.42 10.97 -1.95
C GLU A 53 18.49 9.87 -1.43
N ALA A 54 18.87 9.18 -0.35
CA ALA A 54 18.01 8.19 0.29
C ALA A 54 16.73 8.82 0.87
N VAL A 55 16.83 9.99 1.51
CA VAL A 55 15.68 10.73 2.05
C VAL A 55 14.76 11.23 0.92
N ALA A 56 15.33 11.78 -0.17
CA ALA A 56 14.56 12.22 -1.32
C ALA A 56 13.80 11.04 -1.96
N TRP A 57 14.48 9.90 -2.16
CA TRP A 57 13.86 8.68 -2.67
C TRP A 57 12.76 8.16 -1.75
N ALA A 58 13.00 8.08 -0.44
CA ALA A 58 12.02 7.62 0.53
C ALA A 58 10.78 8.53 0.59
N THR A 59 10.97 9.85 0.51
CA THR A 59 9.87 10.82 0.52
C THR A 59 9.00 10.71 -0.73
N VAL A 60 9.62 10.65 -1.91
CA VAL A 60 8.91 10.52 -3.18
C VAL A 60 8.18 9.18 -3.28
N SER A 61 8.88 8.08 -3.01
CA SER A 61 8.30 6.73 -3.07
C SER A 61 7.23 6.53 -2.00
N GLY A 62 7.48 6.97 -0.76
CA GLY A 62 6.52 6.88 0.34
C GLY A 62 5.24 7.65 0.06
N THR A 63 5.35 8.88 -0.45
CA THR A 63 4.20 9.71 -0.84
C THR A 63 3.39 9.04 -1.95
N PHE A 64 4.08 8.55 -2.99
CA PHE A 64 3.42 7.87 -4.10
C PHE A 64 2.68 6.60 -3.64
N VAL A 65 3.31 5.79 -2.79
CA VAL A 65 2.70 4.58 -2.22
C VAL A 65 1.49 4.93 -1.35
N ALA A 66 1.55 5.99 -0.56
CA ALA A 66 0.42 6.45 0.25
C ALA A 66 -0.79 6.84 -0.62
N ILE A 67 -0.55 7.62 -1.69
CA ILE A 67 -1.60 8.01 -2.65
C ILE A 67 -2.18 6.77 -3.34
N ALA A 68 -1.31 5.87 -3.83
CA ALA A 68 -1.74 4.64 -4.49
C ALA A 68 -2.61 3.78 -3.56
N ARG A 69 -2.20 3.62 -2.29
CA ARG A 69 -2.99 2.90 -1.27
C ARG A 69 -4.33 3.57 -1.04
N MET A 70 -4.38 4.89 -0.86
CA MET A 70 -5.62 5.63 -0.69
C MET A 70 -6.58 5.40 -1.86
N MET A 71 -6.09 5.54 -3.10
CA MET A 71 -6.90 5.32 -4.29
C MET A 71 -7.38 3.87 -4.42
N ALA A 72 -6.51 2.90 -4.12
CA ALA A 72 -6.85 1.48 -4.16
C ALA A 72 -7.95 1.14 -3.15
N THR A 73 -7.81 1.58 -1.89
CA THR A 73 -8.83 1.37 -0.85
C THR A 73 -10.15 2.04 -1.23
N ARG A 74 -10.11 3.26 -1.78
CA ARG A 74 -11.32 3.96 -2.26
C ARG A 74 -12.00 3.22 -3.41
N LYS A 75 -11.23 2.70 -4.37
CA LYS A 75 -11.74 1.90 -5.50
C LYS A 75 -12.35 0.59 -5.01
N ALA A 76 -11.69 -0.11 -4.09
CA ALA A 76 -12.20 -1.35 -3.50
C ALA A 76 -13.52 -1.11 -2.76
N ALA A 77 -13.60 -0.04 -1.96
CA ALA A 77 -14.83 0.35 -1.26
C ALA A 77 -15.97 0.69 -2.24
N ASN A 78 -15.70 1.47 -3.28
CA ASN A 78 -16.69 1.80 -4.30
C ASN A 78 -17.13 0.58 -5.10
N TYR A 79 -16.20 -0.34 -5.41
CA TYR A 79 -16.50 -1.57 -6.11
C TYR A 79 -17.39 -2.48 -5.26
N TYR A 80 -17.07 -2.63 -3.97
CA TYR A 80 -17.90 -3.35 -3.01
C TYR A 80 -19.29 -2.73 -2.91
N ALA A 81 -19.39 -1.42 -2.69
CA ALA A 81 -20.69 -0.73 -2.62
C ALA A 81 -21.52 -0.88 -3.91
N LYS A 82 -20.86 -0.89 -5.07
CA LYS A 82 -21.52 -1.09 -6.37
C LYS A 82 -21.92 -2.54 -6.63
N SER A 83 -21.21 -3.52 -6.06
CA SER A 83 -21.48 -4.94 -6.26
C SER A 83 -22.44 -5.54 -5.23
N THR A 84 -22.47 -5.03 -4.00
CA THR A 84 -23.33 -5.53 -2.91
C THR A 84 -24.51 -4.61 -2.59
N GLY A 85 -24.56 -3.39 -3.17
CA GLY A 85 -25.63 -2.42 -2.95
C GLY A 85 -25.62 -1.77 -1.56
N HIS A 86 -24.66 -2.12 -0.69
CA HIS A 86 -24.54 -1.65 0.68
C HIS A 86 -23.06 -1.28 0.94
N LEU A 87 -22.80 -0.22 1.69
CA LEU A 87 -21.43 0.16 2.03
C LEU A 87 -20.77 -0.93 2.91
N PRO A 88 -19.49 -1.27 2.70
CA PRO A 88 -18.80 -2.26 3.54
C PRO A 88 -18.80 -1.80 5.00
N PRO A 89 -19.06 -2.70 5.97
CA PRO A 89 -19.11 -2.36 7.39
C PRO A 89 -17.77 -1.79 7.86
N GLY A 90 -17.79 -0.60 8.48
CA GLY A 90 -16.61 0.11 8.99
C GLY A 90 -16.21 1.38 8.21
N LEU A 91 -16.86 1.68 7.07
CA LEU A 91 -16.64 2.92 6.32
C LEU A 91 -17.60 4.03 6.79
N GLN A 92 -17.62 4.28 8.10
CA GLN A 92 -18.31 5.44 8.65
C GLN A 92 -17.53 6.71 8.30
N LYS A 93 -18.27 7.80 8.07
CA LYS A 93 -17.68 9.12 7.82
C LYS A 93 -16.96 9.52 9.10
N ASP A 94 -15.62 9.57 9.07
CA ASP A 94 -14.87 10.11 10.21
C ASP A 94 -15.41 11.51 10.50
N ASN A 95 -15.73 11.80 11.77
CA ASN A 95 -16.18 13.12 12.23
C ASN A 95 -15.01 14.11 12.10
N GLN A 96 -14.69 14.53 10.88
CA GLN A 96 -13.59 15.46 10.55
C GLN A 96 -13.95 16.92 10.84
N ASP A 97 -15.08 17.16 11.48
CA ASP A 97 -15.52 18.48 11.93
C ASP A 97 -14.87 18.79 13.28
N ALA A 98 -13.82 19.61 13.27
CA ALA A 98 -13.12 20.07 14.48
C ALA A 98 -14.02 20.85 15.47
N SER A 99 -15.22 21.23 15.03
CA SER A 99 -16.24 21.94 15.83
C SER A 99 -17.36 21.03 16.34
N ALA A 100 -17.31 19.71 16.07
CA ALA A 100 -18.32 18.79 16.57
C ALA A 100 -18.18 18.63 18.11
N PRO A 101 -19.29 18.75 18.87
CA PRO A 101 -19.23 18.60 20.32
C PRO A 101 -18.75 17.19 20.68
N THR A 102 -17.78 17.12 21.59
CA THR A 102 -17.16 15.87 22.05
C THR A 102 -18.24 14.92 22.59
N PRO A 103 -18.23 13.62 22.22
CA PRO A 103 -19.19 12.66 22.76
C PRO A 103 -19.01 12.58 24.27
N LYS A 104 -20.07 12.82 25.04
CA LYS A 104 -20.05 12.61 26.48
C LYS A 104 -20.16 11.12 26.76
N THR A 105 -19.12 10.55 27.35
CA THR A 105 -19.16 9.26 28.06
C THR A 105 -20.08 9.34 29.26
#